data_AF-A0A2T2UM99-F1
#
_entry.id   AF-A0A2T2UM99-F1
#
_cell.length_a   1.000
_cell.length_b   1.000
_cell.length_c   1.000
_cell.angle_alpha   90.00
_cell.angle_beta   90.00
_cell.angle_gamma   90.00
#
_symmetry.space_group_name_H-M   'P 1'
#
loop_
_entity.id
_entity.type
_entity.pdbx_description
1 polymer ?
#
loop_
_entity_poly.entity_id
_entity_poly.type
_entity_poly.pdbx_seq_one_letter_code
_entity_poly.pdbx_strand_id
1 'polypeptide(L)' 'MTESFAELFEESLTQTNMRPGSLLMATVVDVRDDLVIVNAGLKSEGVIPASQFTDDNGELDVNVGDTV' A
#
# COMPACT_ATOMS: atom_id res chain seq x y z
N MET A 1 -5.39 29.09 -10.92
CA MET A 1 -6.28 28.18 -11.66
C MET A 1 -6.74 27.16 -10.65
N THR A 2 -7.98 27.28 -10.22
CA THR A 2 -8.63 26.38 -9.26
C THR A 2 -9.12 25.17 -10.04
N GLU A 3 -8.50 24.01 -9.82
CA GLU A 3 -9.00 22.73 -10.33
C GLU A 3 -10.45 22.54 -9.85
N SER A 4 -11.35 22.19 -10.77
CA SER A 4 -12.75 21.94 -10.42
C SER A 4 -12.84 20.64 -9.63
N PHE A 5 -13.67 20.60 -8.57
CA PHE A 5 -13.96 19.36 -7.84
C PHE A 5 -14.38 18.23 -8.79
N ALA A 6 -15.04 18.54 -9.91
CA ALA A 6 -15.41 17.56 -10.92
C ALA A 6 -14.18 16.90 -11.58
N GLU A 7 -13.13 17.66 -11.87
CA GLU A 7 -11.91 17.16 -12.50
C GLU A 7 -11.11 16.28 -11.52
N LEU A 8 -10.90 16.76 -10.28
CA LEU A 8 -10.23 15.97 -9.23
C LEU A 8 -11.01 14.70 -8.87
N PHE A 9 -12.34 14.73 -8.93
CA PHE A 9 -13.19 13.58 -8.68
C PHE A 9 -13.13 12.55 -9.83
N GLU A 10 -13.18 12.99 -11.09
CA GLU A 10 -12.99 12.09 -12.24
C GLU A 10 -11.62 11.40 -12.22
N GLU A 11 -10.55 12.12 -11.86
CA GLU A 11 -9.21 11.54 -11.71
C GLU A 11 -9.17 10.46 -10.62
N SER A 12 -9.82 10.71 -9.47
CA SER A 12 -9.91 9.73 -8.37
C SER A 12 -10.66 8.44 -8.76
N LEU A 13 -11.71 8.57 -9.58
CA LEU A 13 -12.48 7.42 -10.08
C LEU A 13 -11.66 6.59 -11.08
N THR A 14 -10.81 7.26 -11.86
CA THR A 14 -9.97 6.61 -12.88
C THR A 14 -8.85 5.78 -12.25
N GLN A 15 -8.29 6.22 -11.11
CA GLN A 15 -7.34 5.42 -10.31
C GLN A 15 -7.97 4.16 -9.69
N THR A 16 -9.29 4.10 -9.54
CA THR A 16 -10.00 2.98 -8.90
C THR A 16 -10.34 1.85 -9.90
N ASN A 17 -9.46 1.55 -10.86
CA ASN A 17 -9.59 0.35 -11.69
C ASN A 17 -9.09 -0.88 -10.92
N MET A 18 -9.91 -1.38 -9.99
CA MET A 18 -9.70 -2.65 -9.29
C MET A 18 -9.83 -3.82 -10.27
N ARG A 19 -8.81 -4.06 -11.09
CA ARG A 19 -8.72 -5.22 -11.99
C ARG A 19 -8.02 -6.35 -11.24
N PRO A 20 -8.48 -7.61 -11.34
CA PRO A 20 -7.71 -8.74 -10.85
C PRO A 20 -6.28 -8.69 -11.42
N GLY A 21 -5.27 -8.64 -10.55
CA GLY A 21 -3.86 -8.47 -10.95
C GLY A 21 -3.34 -7.02 -10.95
N SER A 22 -4.12 -6.03 -10.49
CA SER A 22 -3.61 -4.67 -10.27
C SER A 22 -2.72 -4.61 -9.03
N LEU A 23 -1.54 -4.00 -9.15
CA LEU A 23 -0.69 -3.61 -8.02
C LEU A 23 -1.37 -2.45 -7.28
N LEU A 24 -1.55 -2.59 -5.98
CA LEU A 24 -2.13 -1.54 -5.13
C LEU A 24 -1.04 -1.05 -4.18
N MET A 25 -0.95 0.27 -4.01
CA MET A 25 -0.07 0.85 -3.01
C MET A 25 -0.69 0.65 -1.62
N ALA A 26 0.11 0.21 -0.66
CA ALA A 26 -0.30 -0.01 0.72
C ALA A 26 0.68 0.65 1.69
N THR A 27 0.16 1.24 2.75
CA THR A 27 0.98 1.86 3.80
C THR A 27 1.18 0.90 4.96
N VAL A 28 2.42 0.74 5.41
CA VAL A 28 2.78 -0.13 6.52
C VAL A 28 2.27 0.48 7.82
N VAL A 29 1.39 -0.24 8.51
CA VAL A 29 0.78 0.20 9.77
C VAL A 29 1.40 -0.46 10.99
N ASP A 30 1.94 -1.67 10.85
CA ASP A 30 2.63 -2.39 11.93
C ASP A 30 3.68 -3.34 11.33
N VAL A 31 4.82 -3.47 12.00
CA VAL A 31 5.91 -4.38 11.63
C VAL A 31 6.22 -5.25 12.83
N ARG A 32 6.09 -6.56 12.67
CA ARG A 32 6.43 -7.58 13.66
C ARG A 32 7.52 -8.50 13.11
N ASP A 33 8.17 -9.25 14.00
CA ASP A 33 9.29 -10.14 13.65
C ASP A 33 8.96 -11.10 12.48
N ASP A 34 7.74 -11.63 12.43
CA ASP A 34 7.33 -12.61 11.40
C ASP A 34 6.41 -12.03 10.31
N LEU A 35 5.78 -10.88 10.56
CA LEU A 35 4.69 -10.36 9.71
C LEU A 35 4.61 -8.84 9.71
N VAL A 36 4.29 -8.29 8.55
CA VAL A 36 4.07 -6.87 8.28
C VAL A 36 2.60 -6.68 7.94
N ILE A 37 1.98 -5.71 8.61
CA ILE A 37 0.58 -5.34 8.39
C ILE A 37 0.55 -4.07 7.55
N VAL A 38 -0.18 -4.11 6.44
CA VAL A 38 -0.30 -3.00 5.50
C VAL A 38 -1.76 -2.59 5.29
N ASN A 39 -2.01 -1.30 5.13
CA ASN A 39 -3.30 -0.74 4.81
C ASN A 39 -3.29 -0.21 3.37
N ALA A 40 -4.09 -0.82 2.51
CA ALA A 40 -4.19 -0.46 1.10
C ALA A 40 -5.45 0.41 0.81
N GLY A 41 -6.01 1.08 1.82
CA GLY A 41 -7.28 1.81 1.70
C GLY A 41 -8.51 0.91 1.52
N LEU A 42 -8.40 -0.37 1.92
CA LEU A 42 -9.46 -1.37 1.81
C LEU A 42 -10.15 -1.62 3.15
N LYS A 43 -11.23 -2.41 3.14
CA LYS A 43 -11.98 -2.80 4.35
C LYS A 43 -11.14 -3.65 5.33
N SER A 44 -10.15 -4.37 4.82
CA SER A 44 -9.29 -5.25 5.60
C SER A 44 -7.83 -4.86 5.40
N GLU A 45 -7.03 -5.01 6.44
CA GLU A 45 -5.58 -4.92 6.35
C GLU A 45 -4.99 -6.15 5.62
N GLY A 46 -3.90 -5.92 4.89
CA GLY A 46 -3.08 -6.97 4.32
C GLY A 46 -2.06 -7.46 5.35
N VAL A 47 -1.88 -8.77 5.46
CA VAL A 47 -0.83 -9.38 6.28
C VAL A 47 0.15 -10.06 5.34
N ILE A 48 1.40 -9.60 5.36
CA ILE A 48 2.47 -10.06 4.48
C ILE A 48 3.60 -10.60 5.35
N PRO A 49 4.19 -11.77 5.07
CA PRO A 49 5.33 -12.27 5.82
C PRO A 49 6.51 -11.29 5.78
N ALA A 50 7.18 -11.06 6.91
CA ALA A 50 8.33 -10.16 6.99
C ALA A 50 9.45 -10.56 6.01
N SER A 51 9.56 -11.85 5.68
CA SER A 51 10.50 -12.39 4.70
C SER A 51 10.33 -11.84 3.27
N GLN A 52 9.18 -11.26 2.93
CA GLN A 52 8.96 -10.61 1.64
C GLN A 52 9.58 -9.20 1.57
N PHE A 53 9.96 -8.64 2.71
CA PHE A 53 10.60 -7.33 2.85
C PHE A 53 12.04 -7.44 3.34
N THR A 54 12.58 -8.65 3.39
CA THR A 54 13.98 -8.90 3.73
C THR A 54 14.83 -8.81 2.46
N ASP A 55 15.91 -8.05 2.51
CA ASP A 55 16.87 -7.93 1.41
C ASP A 55 17.82 -9.14 1.31
N ASP A 56 18.73 -9.11 0.34
CA ASP A 56 19.74 -10.17 0.15
C ASP A 56 20.72 -10.31 1.33
N ASN A 57 20.81 -9.29 2.20
CA ASN A 57 21.68 -9.29 3.39
C ASN A 57 20.96 -9.79 4.65
N GLY A 58 19.65 -10.03 4.59
CA GLY A 58 18.85 -10.45 5.74
C GLY A 58 18.30 -9.28 6.57
N GLU A 59 18.42 -8.04 6.08
CA GLU A 59 17.90 -6.86 6.76
C GLU A 59 16.49 -6.51 6.25
N LEU A 60 15.62 -6.07 7.15
CA LEU A 60 14.25 -5.69 6.81
C LEU A 60 14.24 -4.27 6.24
N ASP A 61 13.87 -4.10 4.97
CA ASP A 61 13.88 -2.82 4.25
C ASP A 61 12.52 -2.10 4.30
N VAL A 62 11.78 -2.26 5.39
CA VAL A 62 10.46 -1.64 5.57
C VAL A 62 10.23 -1.16 6.99
N ASN A 63 9.71 0.06 7.13
CA ASN A 63 9.35 0.65 8.42
C ASN A 63 7.87 1.01 8.47
N VAL A 64 7.35 1.19 9.69
CA VAL A 64 5.99 1.71 9.89
C VAL A 64 5.89 3.12 9.29
N GLY A 65 4.91 3.31 8.40
CA GLY A 65 4.70 4.55 7.65
C GLY A 65 5.19 4.50 6.21
N ASP A 66 5.97 3.49 5.82
CA ASP A 66 6.42 3.32 4.43
C ASP A 66 5.27 2.87 3.52
N THR A 67 5.38 3.19 2.23
CA THR A 67 4.40 2.79 1.21
C THR A 67 5.02 1.76 0.27
N VAL A 68 4.38 0.59 0.16
CA VAL A 68 4.80 -0.59 -0.62
C VAL A 68 3.80 -0.93 -1.72
#